data_AF-A0A7J4Q127-F1
#
_entry.id   AF-A0A7J4Q127-F1
#
_cell.length_a   1.000
_cell.length_b   1.000
_cell.length_c   1.000
_cell.angle_alpha   90.00
_cell.angle_beta   90.00
_cell.angle_gamma   90.00
#
_symmetry.space_group_name_H-M   'P 1'
#
loop_
_entity.id
_entity.type
_entity.pdbx_description
1 polymer ?
#
loop_
_entity_poly.entity_id
_entity_poly.type
_entity_poly.pdbx_seq_one_letter_code
_entity_poly.pdbx_strand_id
1 'polypeptide(L)'
;MEPYGIMMWLILVLTPIICWFFTLHDKSMRTPFKAWGEVIHNQRYYLHAMGYIVIIRWKSITDALNEPIKIQTGHWTGWVYSIEGDFTLHIQNFFANEALTSFLNFHYLFIYLFLIYVTTVYFAYTGDRDMTDKVTLNYLLIYAIAVPYYLFFNVEVTSSWIPGMDALLYHEGWYSVFYALHDPLDNAVP
;
A
#
# COMPACT_ATOMS: atom_id res chain seq x y z
N MET A 1 -19.09 -9.53 -8.23
CA MET A 1 -17.94 -9.87 -7.36
C MET A 1 -17.52 -8.59 -6.68
N GLU A 2 -17.23 -8.62 -5.38
CA GLU A 2 -16.76 -7.43 -4.65
C GLU A 2 -15.48 -6.86 -5.27
N PRO A 3 -15.32 -5.53 -5.31
CA PRO A 3 -14.10 -4.81 -5.76
C PRO A 3 -12.80 -5.46 -5.30
N TYR A 4 -12.71 -5.73 -4.01
CA TYR A 4 -11.57 -6.35 -3.36
C TYR A 4 -11.26 -7.73 -3.93
N GLY A 5 -12.28 -8.57 -4.12
CA GLY A 5 -12.12 -9.91 -4.67
C GLY A 5 -11.57 -9.88 -6.09
N ILE A 6 -12.03 -8.95 -6.93
CA ILE A 6 -11.52 -8.76 -8.29
C ILE A 6 -10.05 -8.35 -8.27
N MET A 7 -9.67 -7.37 -7.43
CA MET A 7 -8.28 -6.92 -7.30
C MET A 7 -7.35 -8.05 -6.82
N MET A 8 -7.75 -8.80 -5.79
CA MET A 8 -6.97 -9.94 -5.29
C MET A 8 -6.80 -11.02 -6.36
N TRP A 9 -7.86 -11.34 -7.12
CA TRP A 9 -7.78 -12.26 -8.24
C TRP A 9 -6.83 -11.77 -9.34
N LEU A 10 -6.90 -10.48 -9.70
CA LEU A 10 -6.00 -9.88 -10.67
C LEU A 10 -4.54 -9.96 -10.21
N ILE A 11 -4.24 -9.65 -8.94
CA ILE A 11 -2.89 -9.79 -8.38
C ILE A 11 -2.40 -11.24 -8.56
N LEU A 12 -3.20 -12.24 -8.16
CA LEU A 12 -2.80 -13.64 -8.22
C LEU A 12 -2.61 -14.14 -9.67
N VAL A 13 -3.45 -13.71 -10.61
CA VAL A 13 -3.37 -14.11 -12.03
C VAL A 13 -2.23 -13.42 -12.76
N LEU A 14 -2.02 -12.12 -12.52
CA LEU A 14 -0.96 -11.36 -13.19
C LEU A 14 0.43 -11.72 -12.67
N THR A 15 0.55 -12.14 -11.41
CA THR A 15 1.86 -12.49 -10.81
C THR A 15 2.64 -13.55 -11.61
N PRO A 16 2.10 -14.74 -11.94
CA PRO A 16 2.83 -15.71 -12.75
C PRO A 16 3.10 -15.21 -14.17
N ILE A 17 2.20 -14.40 -14.75
CA ILE A 17 2.37 -13.80 -16.07
C ILE A 17 3.58 -12.85 -16.07
N ILE A 18 3.66 -11.96 -15.07
CA ILE A 18 4.77 -11.03 -14.89
C ILE A 18 6.08 -11.79 -14.62
N CYS A 19 6.09 -12.75 -13.69
CA CYS A 19 7.27 -13.56 -13.43
C CYS A 19 7.76 -14.28 -14.69
N TRP A 20 6.85 -14.83 -15.48
CA TRP A 20 7.17 -15.45 -16.76
C TRP A 20 7.71 -14.45 -17.79
N PHE A 21 7.06 -13.29 -17.93
CA PHE A 21 7.41 -12.24 -18.89
C PHE A 21 8.81 -11.68 -18.62
N PHE A 22 9.10 -11.32 -17.36
CA PHE A 22 10.40 -10.76 -16.98
C PHE A 22 11.53 -11.78 -17.02
N THR A 23 11.23 -13.08 -16.99
CA THR A 23 12.23 -14.15 -17.17
C THR A 23 12.24 -14.75 -18.58
N LEU A 24 11.72 -14.05 -19.60
CA LEU A 24 11.77 -14.52 -20.99
C LEU A 24 13.21 -14.59 -21.54
N HIS A 25 14.06 -13.65 -21.11
CA HIS A 25 15.43 -13.52 -21.58
C HIS A 25 16.38 -14.59 -20.99
N ASP A 26 16.11 -15.05 -19.77
CA ASP A 26 16.88 -16.11 -19.14
C ASP A 26 15.97 -17.04 -18.32
N LYS A 27 15.80 -18.26 -18.84
CA LYS A 27 14.99 -19.30 -18.21
C LYS A 27 15.70 -19.98 -17.04
N SER A 28 17.02 -19.88 -16.93
CA SER A 28 17.79 -20.49 -15.85
C SER A 28 17.55 -19.82 -14.49
N MET A 29 17.11 -18.56 -14.51
CA MET A 29 16.71 -17.83 -13.30
C MET A 29 15.47 -18.43 -12.63
N ARG A 30 14.64 -19.19 -13.35
CA ARG A 30 13.34 -19.64 -12.85
C ARG A 30 13.50 -20.77 -11.85
N THR A 31 12.96 -20.61 -10.65
CA THR A 31 12.91 -21.71 -9.69
C THR A 31 11.94 -22.80 -10.18
N PRO A 32 12.40 -24.05 -10.41
CA PRO A 32 11.54 -25.12 -10.89
C PRO A 32 10.53 -25.51 -9.81
N PHE A 33 9.26 -25.72 -10.19
CA PHE A 33 8.15 -26.03 -9.26
C PHE A 33 8.48 -27.17 -8.28
N LYS A 34 9.20 -28.21 -8.72
CA LYS A 34 9.58 -29.35 -7.87
C LYS A 34 10.55 -28.97 -6.74
N ALA A 35 11.30 -27.89 -6.89
CA ALA A 35 12.28 -27.42 -5.92
C ALA A 35 11.77 -26.29 -5.01
N TRP A 36 10.51 -25.84 -5.17
CA TRP A 36 9.99 -24.70 -4.40
C TRP A 36 10.09 -24.90 -2.89
N GLY A 37 9.72 -26.08 -2.39
CA GLY A 37 9.81 -26.37 -0.96
C GLY A 37 11.25 -26.32 -0.43
N GLU A 38 12.19 -26.87 -1.20
CA GLU A 38 13.61 -26.85 -0.89
C GLU A 38 14.16 -25.42 -0.88
N VAL A 39 13.85 -24.62 -1.90
CA VAL A 39 14.29 -23.23 -2.01
C VAL A 39 13.70 -22.37 -0.89
N ILE A 40 12.40 -22.50 -0.59
CA ILE A 40 11.75 -21.78 0.51
C ILE A 40 12.41 -22.09 1.84
N HIS A 41 12.76 -23.36 2.09
CA HIS A 41 13.42 -23.76 3.32
C HIS A 41 14.87 -23.26 3.38
N ASN A 42 15.66 -23.53 2.34
CA ASN A 42 17.10 -23.22 2.29
C ASN A 42 17.36 -21.71 2.29
N GLN A 43 16.56 -20.94 1.56
CA GLN A 43 16.64 -19.48 1.53
C GLN A 43 15.88 -18.80 2.67
N ARG A 44 15.15 -19.60 3.47
CA ARG A 44 14.37 -19.13 4.62
C ARG A 44 13.31 -18.09 4.26
N TYR A 45 12.65 -18.24 3.11
CA TYR A 45 11.59 -17.33 2.67
C TYR A 45 10.38 -17.27 3.63
N TYR A 46 10.28 -18.22 4.57
CA TYR A 46 9.34 -18.12 5.69
C TYR A 46 9.60 -16.92 6.62
N LEU A 47 10.83 -16.40 6.70
CA LEU A 47 11.15 -15.18 7.45
C LEU A 47 10.58 -13.94 6.76
N HIS A 48 10.62 -13.89 5.42
CA HIS A 48 10.00 -12.80 4.66
C HIS A 48 8.48 -12.83 4.83
N ALA A 49 7.87 -14.01 4.72
CA ALA A 49 6.45 -14.20 4.98
C ALA A 49 6.06 -13.76 6.40
N MET A 50 6.88 -14.10 7.40
CA MET A 50 6.72 -13.61 8.77
C MET A 50 6.82 -12.08 8.86
N GLY A 51 7.74 -11.45 8.12
CA GLY A 51 7.85 -9.99 8.02
C GLY A 51 6.55 -9.35 7.53
N TYR A 52 5.95 -9.87 6.46
CA TYR A 52 4.64 -9.39 5.99
C TYR A 52 3.51 -9.64 7.01
N ILE A 53 3.53 -10.76 7.73
CA ILE A 53 2.57 -11.01 8.82
C ILE A 53 2.73 -9.96 9.93
N VAL A 54 3.97 -9.59 10.29
CA VAL A 54 4.24 -8.53 11.27
C VAL A 54 3.69 -7.19 10.78
N ILE A 55 3.90 -6.84 9.51
CA ILE A 55 3.34 -5.62 8.91
C ILE A 55 1.82 -5.60 9.02
N ILE A 56 1.14 -6.69 8.65
CA ILE A 56 -0.33 -6.80 8.72
C ILE A 56 -0.82 -6.66 10.17
N ARG A 57 -0.11 -7.26 11.13
CA ARG A 57 -0.45 -7.14 12.56
C ARG A 57 -0.22 -5.75 13.10
N TRP A 58 0.90 -5.11 12.78
CA TRP A 58 1.17 -3.73 13.17
C TRP A 58 0.12 -2.79 12.60
N LYS A 59 -0.21 -2.90 11.32
CA LYS A 59 -1.30 -2.14 10.70
C LYS A 59 -2.60 -2.29 11.49
N SER A 60 -3.03 -3.53 11.76
CA SER A 60 -4.27 -3.79 12.49
C SER A 60 -4.27 -3.20 13.91
N ILE A 61 -3.13 -3.20 14.60
CA ILE A 61 -2.98 -2.58 15.92
C ILE A 61 -3.07 -1.06 15.78
N THR A 62 -2.38 -0.49 14.79
CA THR A 62 -2.40 0.95 14.53
C THR A 62 -3.81 1.44 14.22
N ASP A 63 -4.53 0.77 13.32
CA ASP A 63 -5.92 1.11 12.98
C ASP A 63 -6.82 1.11 14.22
N ALA A 64 -6.66 0.12 15.11
CA ALA A 64 -7.44 0.03 16.34
C ALA A 64 -7.08 1.10 17.40
N LEU A 65 -5.86 1.65 17.35
CA LEU A 65 -5.38 2.64 18.31
C LEU A 65 -5.46 4.08 17.80
N ASN A 66 -5.48 4.29 16.48
CA ASN A 66 -5.39 5.60 15.85
C ASN A 66 -6.52 6.52 16.31
N GLU A 67 -7.78 6.11 16.13
CA GLU A 67 -8.94 6.91 16.52
C GLU A 67 -9.03 7.18 18.04
N PRO A 68 -8.88 6.17 18.92
CA PRO A 68 -8.86 6.43 20.37
C PRO A 68 -7.78 7.43 20.80
N ILE A 69 -6.59 7.36 20.21
CA ILE A 69 -5.50 8.29 20.53
C ILE A 69 -5.82 9.67 19.99
N LYS A 70 -6.25 9.78 18.73
CA LYS A 70 -6.63 11.06 18.08
C LYS A 70 -7.67 11.83 18.90
N ILE A 71 -8.70 11.14 19.41
CA ILE A 71 -9.73 11.75 20.28
C ILE A 71 -9.13 12.32 21.57
N GLN A 72 -8.10 11.69 22.15
CA GLN A 72 -7.50 12.12 23.41
C GLN A 72 -6.42 13.19 23.24
N THR A 73 -5.59 13.09 22.19
CA THR A 73 -4.43 13.95 21.99
C THR A 73 -4.69 15.13 21.05
N GLY A 74 -5.79 15.10 20.30
CA GLY A 74 -6.02 16.02 19.19
C GLY A 74 -5.14 15.68 17.97
N HIS A 75 -5.02 16.64 17.05
CA HIS A 75 -4.30 16.49 15.79
C HIS A 75 -3.40 17.70 15.49
N TRP A 76 -2.42 17.52 14.61
CA TRP A 76 -1.43 18.53 14.22
C TRP A 76 -1.82 19.35 12.98
N THR A 77 -3.03 19.12 12.44
CA THR A 77 -3.51 19.73 11.18
C THR A 77 -3.34 21.23 11.12
N GLY A 78 -3.69 21.96 12.19
CA GLY A 78 -3.55 23.42 12.21
C GLY A 78 -2.10 23.90 12.14
N TRP A 79 -1.16 23.17 12.73
CA TRP A 79 0.27 23.50 12.66
C TRP A 79 0.82 23.25 11.26
N VAL A 80 0.49 22.11 10.65
CA VAL A 80 0.87 21.80 9.26
C VAL A 80 0.27 22.82 8.30
N TYR A 81 -1.03 23.12 8.43
CA TYR A 81 -1.71 24.13 7.61
C TYR A 81 -1.11 25.52 7.77
N SER A 82 -0.62 25.91 8.96
CA SER A 82 0.05 27.20 9.15
C SER A 82 1.35 27.35 8.35
N ILE A 83 1.93 26.23 7.91
CA ILE A 83 3.15 26.17 7.09
C ILE A 83 2.78 26.04 5.60
N GLU A 84 1.90 25.10 5.26
CA GLU A 84 1.56 24.76 3.86
C GLU A 84 0.49 25.66 3.24
N GLY A 85 -0.43 26.20 4.05
CA GLY A 85 -1.61 26.92 3.60
C GLY A 85 -2.45 26.09 2.61
N ASP A 86 -2.91 26.76 1.55
CA ASP A 86 -3.75 26.14 0.51
C ASP A 86 -2.92 25.50 -0.62
N PHE A 87 -1.61 25.25 -0.42
CA PHE A 87 -0.73 24.73 -1.47
C PHE A 87 -1.28 23.43 -2.09
N THR A 88 -1.71 22.48 -1.26
CA THR A 88 -2.30 21.22 -1.73
C THR A 88 -3.56 21.44 -2.57
N LEU A 89 -4.38 22.44 -2.22
CA LEU A 89 -5.59 22.79 -2.99
C LEU A 89 -5.23 23.35 -4.37
N HIS A 90 -4.17 24.17 -4.45
CA HIS A 90 -3.69 24.67 -5.73
C HIS A 90 -3.18 23.55 -6.64
N ILE A 91 -2.45 22.57 -6.07
CA ILE A 91 -2.02 21.38 -6.82
C ILE A 91 -3.23 20.58 -7.31
N GLN A 92 -4.22 20.34 -6.45
CA GLN A 92 -5.44 19.65 -6.85
C GLN A 92 -6.14 20.37 -8.01
N ASN A 93 -6.41 21.67 -7.87
CA ASN A 93 -7.12 22.45 -8.87
C ASN A 93 -6.36 22.54 -10.20
N PHE A 94 -5.03 22.55 -10.17
CA PHE A 94 -4.20 22.56 -11.37
C PHE A 94 -4.29 21.25 -12.15
N PHE A 95 -4.31 20.10 -11.47
CA PHE A 95 -4.34 18.77 -12.09
C PHE A 95 -5.74 18.16 -12.19
N ALA A 96 -6.77 18.79 -11.63
CA ALA A 96 -8.13 18.27 -11.56
C ALA A 96 -8.64 17.87 -12.96
N ASN A 97 -8.75 16.56 -13.18
CA ASN A 97 -9.20 15.98 -14.43
C ASN A 97 -9.76 14.58 -14.17
N GLU A 98 -10.97 14.29 -14.65
CA GLU A 98 -11.64 13.01 -14.39
C GLU A 98 -10.82 11.79 -14.83
N ALA A 99 -10.19 11.84 -16.01
CA ALA A 99 -9.39 10.72 -16.51
C ALA A 99 -8.12 10.52 -15.69
N LEU A 100 -7.45 11.60 -15.28
CA LEU A 100 -6.28 11.51 -14.39
C LEU A 100 -6.68 10.98 -13.01
N THR A 101 -7.77 11.48 -12.42
CA THR A 101 -8.28 11.02 -11.13
C THR A 101 -8.62 9.53 -11.16
N SER A 102 -9.31 9.05 -12.21
CA SER A 102 -9.65 7.64 -12.34
C SER A 102 -8.40 6.76 -12.52
N PHE A 103 -7.41 7.22 -13.29
CA PHE A 103 -6.13 6.53 -13.43
C PHE A 103 -5.36 6.47 -12.11
N LEU A 104 -5.27 7.57 -11.36
CA LEU A 104 -4.57 7.63 -10.08
C LEU A 104 -5.27 6.76 -9.01
N ASN A 105 -6.61 6.72 -9.00
CA ASN A 105 -7.37 5.78 -8.18
C ASN A 105 -7.01 4.32 -8.49
N PHE A 106 -7.02 3.93 -9.77
CA PHE A 106 -6.60 2.59 -10.18
C PHE A 106 -5.13 2.32 -9.81
N HIS A 107 -4.26 3.31 -9.98
CA HIS A 107 -2.85 3.18 -9.63
C HIS A 107 -2.67 2.92 -8.14
N TYR A 108 -3.28 3.74 -7.28
CA TYR A 108 -3.18 3.63 -5.83
C TYR A 108 -3.75 2.30 -5.32
N LEU A 109 -4.90 1.89 -5.84
CA LEU A 109 -5.57 0.67 -5.38
C LEU A 109 -4.94 -0.60 -5.89
N PHE A 110 -4.68 -0.65 -7.19
CA PHE A 110 -4.24 -1.88 -7.83
C PHE A 110 -2.75 -1.88 -8.06
N ILE A 111 -2.23 -0.93 -8.83
CA ILE A 111 -0.83 -0.96 -9.29
C ILE A 111 0.13 -0.91 -8.11
N TYR A 112 -0.11 -0.04 -7.13
CA TYR A 112 0.75 0.10 -5.96
C TYR A 112 0.82 -1.20 -5.14
N LEU A 113 -0.33 -1.76 -4.74
CA LEU A 113 -0.38 -3.04 -4.01
C LEU A 113 0.21 -4.19 -4.82
N PHE A 114 -0.07 -4.22 -6.13
CA PHE A 114 0.48 -5.22 -7.04
C PHE A 114 2.00 -5.13 -7.12
N LEU A 115 2.58 -3.93 -7.22
CA LEU A 115 4.03 -3.74 -7.28
C LEU A 115 4.72 -4.19 -5.99
N ILE A 116 4.16 -3.86 -4.82
CA ILE A 116 4.69 -4.31 -3.51
C ILE A 116 4.76 -5.84 -3.44
N TYR A 117 3.67 -6.50 -3.86
CA TYR A 117 3.57 -7.95 -3.82
C TYR A 117 4.45 -8.63 -4.88
N VAL A 118 4.28 -8.23 -6.15
CA VAL A 118 4.88 -8.92 -7.29
C VAL A 118 6.40 -8.77 -7.32
N THR A 119 6.96 -7.66 -6.84
CA THR A 119 8.42 -7.48 -6.78
C THR A 119 9.07 -8.48 -5.82
N THR A 120 8.50 -8.65 -4.64
CA THR A 120 8.96 -9.62 -3.65
C THR A 120 8.84 -11.05 -4.17
N VAL A 121 7.68 -11.39 -4.76
CA VAL A 121 7.45 -12.72 -5.34
C VAL A 121 8.39 -12.96 -6.51
N TYR A 122 8.65 -11.95 -7.34
CA TYR A 122 9.54 -12.05 -8.49
C TYR A 122 10.98 -12.36 -8.05
N PHE A 123 11.55 -11.63 -7.10
CA PHE A 123 12.90 -11.90 -6.62
C PHE A 123 13.01 -13.27 -5.92
N ALA A 124 11.98 -13.66 -5.16
CA ALA A 124 11.92 -14.99 -4.57
C ALA A 124 11.86 -16.08 -5.66
N TYR A 125 11.06 -15.85 -6.72
CA TYR A 125 10.91 -16.75 -7.86
C TYR A 125 12.20 -16.91 -8.67
N THR A 126 12.97 -15.82 -8.82
CA THR A 126 14.27 -15.85 -9.51
C THR A 126 15.42 -16.36 -8.64
N GLY A 127 15.14 -16.72 -7.38
CA GLY A 127 16.17 -17.15 -6.42
C GLY A 127 17.08 -16.02 -5.94
N ASP A 128 16.73 -14.76 -6.20
CA ASP A 128 17.48 -13.59 -5.75
C ASP A 128 17.11 -13.24 -4.31
N ARG A 129 17.75 -13.94 -3.38
CA ARG A 129 17.50 -13.78 -1.95
C ARG A 129 17.88 -12.38 -1.45
N ASP A 130 18.97 -11.80 -1.92
CA ASP A 130 19.45 -10.49 -1.45
C ASP A 130 18.46 -9.37 -1.82
N MET A 131 17.92 -9.38 -3.03
CA MET A 131 16.86 -8.45 -3.40
C MET A 131 15.55 -8.74 -2.66
N THR A 132 15.20 -10.01 -2.43
CA THR A 132 14.04 -10.37 -1.60
C THR A 132 14.17 -9.83 -0.18
N ASP A 133 15.35 -9.95 0.44
CA ASP A 133 15.71 -9.41 1.75
C ASP A 133 15.54 -7.88 1.76
N LYS A 134 16.14 -7.17 0.80
CA LYS A 134 16.08 -5.70 0.70
C LYS A 134 14.66 -5.18 0.55
N VAL A 135 13.86 -5.78 -0.34
CA VAL A 135 12.48 -5.34 -0.58
C VAL A 135 11.63 -5.56 0.68
N THR A 136 11.75 -6.72 1.32
CA THR A 136 10.98 -7.02 2.54
C THR A 136 11.38 -6.13 3.72
N LEU A 137 12.69 -5.93 3.94
CA LEU A 137 13.21 -5.07 4.99
C LEU A 137 12.85 -3.60 4.75
N ASN A 138 12.84 -3.15 3.49
CA ASN A 138 12.41 -1.80 3.15
C ASN A 138 10.95 -1.57 3.57
N TYR A 139 10.05 -2.51 3.27
CA TYR A 139 8.67 -2.39 3.72
C TYR A 139 8.53 -2.46 5.24
N LEU A 140 9.27 -3.34 5.91
CA LEU A 140 9.30 -3.38 7.37
C LEU A 140 9.76 -2.04 7.97
N LEU A 141 10.79 -1.42 7.39
CA LEU A 141 11.30 -0.11 7.82
C LEU A 141 10.28 1.00 7.60
N ILE A 142 9.65 1.05 6.41
CA ILE A 142 8.58 2.02 6.11
C ILE A 142 7.48 1.92 7.15
N TYR A 143 7.01 0.71 7.47
CA TYR A 143 5.97 0.53 8.49
C TYR A 143 6.46 0.83 9.91
N ALA A 144 7.71 0.49 10.25
CA ALA A 144 8.28 0.82 11.55
C ALA A 144 8.36 2.33 11.80
N ILE A 145 8.54 3.14 10.74
CA ILE A 145 8.52 4.61 10.80
C ILE A 145 7.10 5.16 10.72
N ALA A 146 6.27 4.60 9.85
CA ALA A 146 4.90 5.08 9.62
C ALA A 146 4.03 4.88 10.86
N VAL A 147 4.13 3.75 11.56
CA VAL A 147 3.26 3.47 12.73
C VAL A 147 3.36 4.55 13.82
N PRO A 148 4.56 4.95 14.31
CA PRO A 148 4.68 6.08 15.22
C PRO A 148 4.15 7.39 14.65
N TYR A 149 4.38 7.66 13.36
CA TYR A 149 3.91 8.87 12.71
C TYR A 149 2.37 8.96 12.73
N TYR A 150 1.68 7.90 12.32
CA TYR A 150 0.22 7.86 12.32
C TYR A 150 -0.37 7.95 13.74
N LEU A 151 0.25 7.30 14.72
CA LEU A 151 -0.26 7.29 16.10
C LEU A 151 -0.02 8.60 16.86
N PHE A 152 1.11 9.28 16.63
CA PHE A 152 1.53 10.42 17.47
C PHE A 152 1.55 11.77 16.73
N PHE A 153 1.65 11.76 15.40
CA PHE A 153 1.64 12.93 14.53
C PHE A 153 0.43 12.91 13.59
N ASN A 154 -0.75 12.68 14.16
CA ASN A 154 -1.99 12.61 13.40
C ASN A 154 -2.31 13.96 12.72
N VAL A 155 -2.61 13.91 11.42
CA VAL A 155 -3.05 15.04 10.59
C VAL A 155 -4.33 14.62 9.89
N GLU A 156 -5.34 15.49 9.89
CA GLU A 156 -6.61 15.19 9.24
C GLU A 156 -6.50 15.20 7.71
N VAL A 157 -7.46 14.53 7.06
CA VAL A 157 -7.59 14.54 5.61
C VAL A 157 -7.81 15.98 5.14
N THR A 158 -7.09 16.38 4.08
CA THR A 158 -7.09 17.77 3.62
C THR A 158 -8.49 18.30 3.26
N SER A 159 -9.40 17.44 2.81
CA SER A 159 -10.79 17.80 2.50
C SER A 159 -11.65 18.13 3.73
N SER A 160 -11.27 17.69 4.94
CA SER A 160 -11.96 18.10 6.18
C SER A 160 -11.54 19.47 6.68
N TRP A 161 -10.37 19.96 6.25
CA TRP A 161 -9.75 21.17 6.81
C TRP A 161 -9.67 22.35 5.83
N ILE A 162 -9.37 22.10 4.55
CA ILE A 162 -9.15 23.16 3.54
C ILE A 162 -10.46 23.43 2.78
N PRO A 163 -11.06 24.63 2.88
CA PRO A 163 -12.29 24.95 2.16
C PRO A 163 -12.13 24.83 0.63
N GLY A 164 -13.06 24.12 -0.01
CA GLY A 164 -13.06 23.89 -1.46
C GLY A 164 -12.19 22.72 -1.93
N MET A 165 -11.58 21.95 -1.02
CA MET A 165 -10.85 20.73 -1.35
C MET A 165 -11.78 19.51 -1.46
N ASP A 166 -11.86 18.94 -2.66
CA ASP A 166 -12.56 17.68 -2.91
C ASP A 166 -11.82 16.43 -2.39
N ALA A 167 -12.57 15.42 -1.97
CA ALA A 167 -12.04 14.14 -1.50
C ALA A 167 -11.92 13.13 -2.65
N LEU A 168 -11.18 13.48 -3.72
CA LEU A 168 -11.20 12.81 -5.04
C LEU A 168 -11.05 11.26 -5.01
N LEU A 169 -10.36 10.73 -4.01
CA LEU A 169 -10.17 9.30 -3.78
C LEU A 169 -11.51 8.56 -3.52
N TYR A 170 -12.49 9.24 -2.92
CA TYR A 170 -13.77 8.68 -2.45
C TYR A 170 -14.95 8.96 -3.39
N HIS A 171 -14.73 9.62 -4.53
CA HIS A 171 -15.83 10.07 -5.42
C HIS A 171 -16.47 8.93 -6.22
N GLU A 172 -15.70 7.90 -6.59
CA GLU A 172 -16.21 6.81 -7.42
C GLU A 172 -16.70 5.64 -6.56
N GLY A 173 -17.97 5.27 -6.71
CA GLY A 173 -18.66 4.33 -5.82
C GLY A 173 -18.02 2.94 -5.67
N TRP A 174 -17.36 2.43 -6.72
CA TRP A 174 -16.64 1.14 -6.63
C TRP A 174 -15.40 1.26 -5.73
N TYR A 175 -14.66 2.37 -5.88
CA TYR A 175 -13.42 2.61 -5.14
C TYR A 175 -13.68 3.07 -3.71
N SER A 176 -14.72 3.87 -3.48
CA SER A 176 -15.09 4.33 -2.14
C SER A 176 -15.40 3.18 -1.18
N VAL A 177 -16.12 2.15 -1.63
CA VAL A 177 -16.40 0.94 -0.83
C VAL A 177 -15.11 0.20 -0.48
N PHE A 178 -14.17 0.11 -1.41
CA PHE A 178 -12.87 -0.49 -1.13
C PHE A 178 -12.12 0.34 -0.08
N TYR A 179 -12.05 1.66 -0.23
CA TYR A 179 -11.33 2.52 0.71
C TYR A 179 -11.94 2.45 2.11
N ALA A 180 -13.27 2.56 2.22
CA ALA A 180 -13.96 2.52 3.51
C ALA A 180 -13.75 1.19 4.27
N LEU A 181 -13.53 0.08 3.57
CA LEU A 181 -13.43 -1.25 4.19
C LEU A 181 -12.00 -1.80 4.28
N HIS A 182 -11.09 -1.32 3.44
CA HIS A 182 -9.80 -1.95 3.20
C HIS A 182 -8.61 -0.98 3.07
N ASP A 183 -8.82 0.34 3.08
CA ASP A 183 -7.72 1.30 3.03
C ASP A 183 -6.76 1.09 4.21
N PRO A 184 -5.44 1.05 3.97
CA PRO A 184 -4.50 1.06 5.07
C PRO A 184 -4.49 2.39 5.84
N LEU A 185 -4.54 2.28 7.17
CA LEU A 185 -4.42 3.41 8.10
C LEU A 185 -5.59 4.37 7.94
N ASP A 186 -6.75 3.88 8.36
CA ASP A 186 -8.07 4.51 8.27
C ASP A 186 -7.99 6.04 8.30
N ASN A 187 -8.36 6.64 7.16
CA ASN A 187 -8.34 8.08 6.95
C ASN A 187 -9.56 8.77 7.62
N ALA A 188 -10.40 8.03 8.35
CA ALA A 188 -11.52 8.54 9.13
C ALA A 188 -12.47 9.44 8.31
N VAL A 189 -12.65 9.07 7.03
CA VAL A 189 -13.63 9.70 6.15
C VAL A 189 -15.00 9.08 6.44
N PRO A 190 -16.03 9.89 6.77
CA PRO A 190 -17.37 9.39 7.14
C PRO A 190 -18.12 8.70 5.98
#